data_AF-A0A9D9RLB1-F1
#
_entry.id   AF-A0A9D9RLB1-F1
#
_cell.length_a   1.000
_cell.length_b   1.000
_cell.length_c   1.000
_cell.angle_alpha   90.00
_cell.angle_beta   90.00
_cell.angle_gamma   90.00
#
_symmetry.space_group_name_H-M   'P 1'
#
loop_
_entity.id
_entity.type
_entity.pdbx_description
1 polymer ?
#
loop_
_entity_poly.entity_id
_entity_poly.type
_entity_poly.pdbx_seq_one_letter_code
_entity_poly.pdbx_strand_id
1 'polypeptide(L)'
;MAYDVAKLGVRIAQLRKERNLTQDALSQKLGVSPQAVSKWETGIGCPDIALLPVIADAFGVTINDLFCDDMTPIGAVEEENFSFPAEHGNLKLVAELNNRACYADMEGEIDGSVVRFDDGSEANFEEMVVINRGKGNILLRTSDDFGTNDWESDKGTVSQNNENEKGTGIDSLDFDLAGACDITIDQSKDGKTHWKADGPVSFMKNLSIEREGSTLAIRLNSYKSNKFFGIGFGNSQGSGTMRLSVAHPVLTSLNAKIKGAADIRSAIDVKEANVTITGSGNTTLGNVKSLQLKVAGSGDCDFGEVEDASISIAGSGDVKIRELSKTGYVRIAGSGDVSILSGEAERLEISVFGSGDIDAKHLTVDELDIEMNGTGGAVIGRVRSHSVERISRASDLKILYRD
;
A
#
# COMPACT_ATOMS: atom_id res chain seq x y z
N MET A 1 -30.61 -4.02 -8.03
CA MET A 1 -29.36 -4.65 -7.57
C MET A 1 -29.33 -4.57 -6.06
N ALA A 2 -29.03 -5.67 -5.36
CA ALA A 2 -28.99 -5.70 -3.90
C ALA A 2 -27.67 -5.11 -3.41
N TYR A 3 -27.76 -4.23 -2.42
CA TYR A 3 -26.66 -3.57 -1.73
C TYR A 3 -25.81 -4.59 -0.96
N ASP A 4 -24.49 -4.59 -1.17
CA ASP A 4 -23.56 -5.47 -0.46
C ASP A 4 -22.75 -4.66 0.57
N VAL A 5 -23.17 -4.77 1.83
CA VAL A 5 -22.51 -4.15 2.99
C VAL A 5 -21.03 -4.54 3.08
N ALA A 6 -20.70 -5.78 2.72
CA ALA A 6 -19.33 -6.28 2.80
C ALA A 6 -18.44 -5.58 1.77
N LYS A 7 -18.94 -5.30 0.56
CA LYS A 7 -18.19 -4.57 -0.47
C LYS A 7 -17.88 -3.13 -0.05
N LEU A 8 -18.83 -2.42 0.56
CA LEU A 8 -18.60 -1.06 1.07
C LEU A 8 -17.50 -1.07 2.15
N GLY A 9 -17.55 -2.02 3.08
CA GLY A 9 -16.55 -2.19 4.12
C GLY A 9 -15.13 -2.35 3.56
N VAL A 10 -14.97 -3.27 2.61
CA VAL A 10 -13.72 -3.50 1.90
C VAL A 10 -13.25 -2.24 1.15
N ARG A 11 -14.18 -1.51 0.51
CA ARG A 11 -13.86 -0.27 -0.21
C ARG A 11 -13.39 0.85 0.71
N ILE A 12 -14.03 1.02 1.87
CA ILE A 12 -13.60 1.97 2.90
C ILE A 12 -12.20 1.61 3.40
N ALA A 13 -11.93 0.33 3.66
CA ALA A 13 -10.61 -0.14 4.07
C ALA A 13 -9.55 0.17 3.00
N GLN A 14 -9.88 -0.08 1.72
CA GLN A 14 -9.01 0.21 0.59
C GLN A 14 -8.68 1.71 0.48
N LEU A 15 -9.70 2.57 0.41
CA LEU A 15 -9.51 4.03 0.32
C LEU A 15 -8.73 4.58 1.53
N ARG A 16 -9.00 4.04 2.72
CA ARG A 16 -8.25 4.37 3.92
C ARG A 16 -6.76 4.02 3.78
N LYS A 17 -6.44 2.81 3.31
CA LYS A 17 -5.07 2.34 3.09
C LYS A 17 -4.35 3.15 1.99
N GLU A 18 -5.04 3.45 0.88
CA GLU A 18 -4.53 4.32 -0.21
C GLU A 18 -4.17 5.72 0.28
N ARG A 19 -4.94 6.26 1.23
CA ARG A 19 -4.68 7.57 1.85
C ARG A 19 -3.76 7.52 3.07
N ASN A 20 -3.13 6.37 3.34
CA ASN A 20 -2.24 6.17 4.48
C ASN A 20 -2.87 6.51 5.85
N LEU A 21 -4.19 6.35 5.98
CA LEU A 21 -4.91 6.60 7.24
C LEU A 21 -4.99 5.32 8.06
N THR A 22 -4.82 5.40 9.39
CA THR A 22 -5.19 4.31 10.30
C THR A 22 -6.69 4.31 10.56
N GLN A 23 -7.25 3.21 11.06
CA GLN A 23 -8.65 3.19 11.50
C GLN A 23 -8.91 4.26 12.56
N ASP A 24 -7.96 4.46 13.50
CA ASP A 24 -8.00 5.54 14.50
C ASP A 24 -7.98 6.93 13.86
N ALA A 25 -7.11 7.17 12.87
CA ALA A 25 -7.01 8.46 12.21
C ALA A 25 -8.27 8.79 11.39
N LEU A 26 -8.83 7.78 10.73
CA LEU A 26 -10.10 7.91 10.04
C LEU A 26 -11.24 8.14 11.04
N SER A 27 -11.27 7.42 12.16
CA SER A 27 -12.33 7.57 13.16
C SER A 27 -12.32 8.98 13.77
N GLN A 28 -11.13 9.53 14.04
CA GLN A 28 -10.98 10.91 14.50
C GLN A 28 -11.49 11.93 13.48
N LYS A 29 -11.20 11.73 12.18
CA LYS A 29 -11.72 12.59 11.09
C LYS A 29 -13.24 12.53 10.98
N LEU A 30 -13.83 11.36 11.17
CA LEU A 30 -15.27 11.12 11.03
C LEU A 30 -16.05 11.40 12.32
N GLY A 31 -15.39 11.67 13.45
CA GLY A 31 -16.03 11.84 14.74
C GLY A 31 -16.68 10.56 15.30
N VAL A 32 -16.15 9.39 14.93
CA VAL A 32 -16.65 8.07 15.36
C VAL A 32 -15.60 7.30 16.15
N SER A 33 -15.99 6.19 16.78
CA SER A 33 -15.03 5.32 17.46
C SER A 33 -14.21 4.50 16.45
N PRO A 34 -12.94 4.17 16.74
CA PRO A 34 -12.14 3.27 15.90
C PRO A 34 -12.80 1.91 15.67
N GLN A 35 -13.51 1.42 16.70
CA GLN A 35 -14.32 0.20 16.65
C GLN A 35 -15.45 0.28 15.61
N ALA A 36 -16.02 1.47 15.37
CA ALA A 36 -17.02 1.64 14.32
C ALA A 36 -16.38 1.44 12.94
N VAL A 37 -15.22 2.08 12.69
CA VAL A 37 -14.46 1.91 11.45
C VAL A 37 -14.06 0.45 11.24
N SER A 38 -13.51 -0.21 12.26
CA SER A 38 -13.16 -1.64 12.21
C SER A 38 -14.34 -2.53 11.85
N LYS A 39 -15.52 -2.30 12.44
CA LYS A 39 -16.75 -3.06 12.11
C LYS A 39 -17.21 -2.83 10.69
N TRP A 40 -17.02 -1.64 10.14
CA TRP A 40 -17.35 -1.36 8.74
C TRP A 40 -16.42 -2.15 7.82
N GLU A 41 -15.12 -2.05 8.06
CA GLU A 41 -14.09 -2.68 7.22
C GLU A 41 -14.15 -4.22 7.23
N THR A 42 -14.61 -4.80 8.32
CA THR A 42 -14.78 -6.26 8.49
C THR A 42 -16.16 -6.77 8.05
N GLY A 43 -17.04 -5.88 7.57
CA GLY A 43 -18.40 -6.23 7.14
C GLY A 43 -19.35 -6.64 8.27
N ILE A 44 -18.91 -6.49 9.53
CA ILE A 44 -19.71 -6.77 10.75
C ILE A 44 -20.79 -5.69 10.94
N GLY A 45 -20.56 -4.48 10.42
CA GLY A 45 -21.53 -3.38 10.40
C GLY A 45 -21.34 -2.49 9.17
N CYS A 46 -22.17 -1.46 9.05
CA CYS A 46 -22.05 -0.43 8.01
C CYS A 46 -22.06 0.97 8.64
N PRO A 47 -21.44 1.96 8.00
CA PRO A 47 -21.60 3.35 8.41
C PRO A 47 -23.07 3.76 8.26
N ASP A 48 -23.50 4.68 9.13
CA ASP A 48 -24.80 5.34 8.98
C ASP A 48 -24.85 6.05 7.61
N ILE A 49 -26.01 6.05 6.97
CA ILE A 49 -26.22 6.78 5.71
C ILE A 49 -25.83 8.26 5.83
N ALA A 50 -26.00 8.86 7.01
CA ALA A 50 -25.61 10.23 7.31
C ALA A 50 -24.08 10.44 7.35
N LEU A 51 -23.30 9.38 7.57
CA LEU A 51 -21.83 9.44 7.58
C LEU A 51 -21.23 9.28 6.19
N LEU A 52 -21.97 8.74 5.21
CA LEU A 52 -21.45 8.51 3.85
C LEU A 52 -20.91 9.77 3.17
N PRO A 53 -21.57 10.96 3.25
CA PRO A 53 -21.00 12.19 2.68
C PRO A 53 -19.69 12.59 3.36
N VAL A 54 -19.59 12.40 4.68
CA VAL A 54 -18.40 12.74 5.47
C VAL A 54 -17.25 11.77 5.18
N ILE A 55 -17.57 10.50 4.96
CA ILE A 55 -16.60 9.46 4.53
C ILE A 55 -16.06 9.79 3.15
N ALA A 56 -16.95 10.13 2.21
CA ALA A 56 -16.58 10.52 0.85
C ALA A 56 -15.64 11.73 0.86
N ASP A 57 -16.00 12.77 1.62
CA ASP A 57 -15.20 13.99 1.81
C ASP A 57 -13.84 13.69 2.49
N ALA A 58 -13.82 12.85 3.54
CA ALA A 58 -12.60 12.46 4.23
C ALA A 58 -11.60 11.75 3.30
N PHE A 59 -12.10 11.06 2.27
CA PHE A 59 -11.32 10.43 1.21
C PHE A 59 -11.24 11.27 -0.07
N GLY A 60 -11.79 12.48 -0.14
CA GLY A 60 -11.81 13.27 -1.39
C GLY A 60 -12.32 12.48 -2.61
N VAL A 61 -13.34 11.66 -2.41
CA VAL A 61 -14.04 10.89 -3.45
C VAL A 61 -15.52 11.25 -3.43
N THR A 62 -16.28 10.86 -4.46
CA THR A 62 -17.74 11.01 -4.45
C THR A 62 -18.40 9.88 -3.64
N ILE A 63 -19.66 10.09 -3.25
CA ILE A 63 -20.45 9.02 -2.62
C ILE A 63 -20.54 7.81 -3.57
N ASN A 64 -20.67 8.02 -4.88
CA ASN A 64 -20.67 6.94 -5.85
C ASN A 64 -19.38 6.11 -5.82
N ASP A 65 -18.21 6.74 -5.64
CA ASP A 65 -16.92 6.05 -5.59
C ASP A 65 -16.76 5.13 -4.36
N LEU A 66 -17.58 5.34 -3.32
CA LEU A 66 -17.68 4.42 -2.18
C LEU A 66 -18.42 3.13 -2.54
N PHE A 67 -19.22 3.14 -3.61
CA PHE A 67 -20.16 2.08 -3.99
C PHE A 67 -19.92 1.47 -5.37
N CYS A 68 -19.14 2.11 -6.24
CA CYS A 68 -19.00 1.71 -7.64
C CYS A 68 -17.90 0.66 -7.87
N ASP A 69 -18.33 -0.47 -8.46
CA ASP A 69 -17.51 -1.33 -9.33
C ASP A 69 -17.56 -0.67 -10.74
N ASP A 70 -16.48 0.03 -11.12
CA ASP A 70 -16.19 0.67 -12.42
C ASP A 70 -17.09 1.85 -12.93
N MET A 71 -16.40 2.90 -13.43
CA MET A 71 -16.82 4.06 -14.26
C MET A 71 -17.11 5.42 -13.56
N THR A 72 -16.15 6.36 -13.70
CA THR A 72 -16.16 7.81 -13.39
C THR A 72 -17.10 8.62 -14.34
N PRO A 73 -17.63 9.85 -14.02
CA PRO A 73 -16.83 11.09 -13.80
C PRO A 73 -17.37 12.26 -12.91
N ILE A 74 -16.38 12.96 -12.29
CA ILE A 74 -16.05 14.42 -12.10
C ILE A 74 -17.13 15.53 -11.99
N GLY A 75 -16.97 16.41 -10.97
CA GLY A 75 -17.62 17.73 -10.89
C GLY A 75 -16.83 18.82 -10.10
N ALA A 76 -16.40 19.85 -10.85
CA ALA A 76 -16.21 21.30 -10.59
C ALA A 76 -15.37 21.86 -9.39
N VAL A 77 -14.27 22.54 -9.74
CA VAL A 77 -13.73 23.73 -9.02
C VAL A 77 -13.25 24.77 -10.05
N GLU A 78 -13.51 26.05 -9.79
CA GLU A 78 -13.21 27.19 -10.68
C GLU A 78 -11.70 27.57 -10.70
N GLU A 79 -11.18 27.62 -11.93
CA GLU A 79 -10.16 28.49 -12.55
C GLU A 79 -8.96 29.02 -11.73
N GLU A 80 -7.88 28.25 -11.72
CA GLU A 80 -6.52 28.79 -11.89
C GLU A 80 -6.13 28.68 -13.38
N ASN A 81 -5.57 29.74 -13.96
CA ASN A 81 -5.21 29.85 -15.38
C ASN A 81 -4.16 28.81 -15.79
N PHE A 82 -4.62 27.61 -16.15
CA PHE A 82 -3.84 26.57 -16.79
C PHE A 82 -3.72 26.88 -18.28
N SER A 83 -2.49 27.01 -18.79
CA SER A 83 -2.23 27.19 -20.23
C SER A 83 -1.83 25.87 -20.85
N PHE A 84 -2.48 25.49 -21.93
CA PHE A 84 -2.17 24.24 -22.62
C PHE A 84 -0.88 24.37 -23.44
N PRO A 85 -0.09 23.28 -23.54
CA PRO A 85 1.04 23.23 -24.46
C PRO A 85 0.61 23.52 -25.89
N ALA A 86 1.44 24.22 -26.66
CA ALA A 86 1.18 24.49 -28.08
C ALA A 86 1.12 23.21 -28.96
N GLU A 87 1.69 22.09 -28.47
CA GLU A 87 1.70 20.80 -29.16
C GLU A 87 1.49 19.64 -28.16
N HIS A 88 0.82 18.57 -28.62
CA HIS A 88 0.64 17.32 -27.86
C HIS A 88 0.96 16.14 -28.77
N GLY A 89 2.13 15.52 -28.56
CA GLY A 89 2.66 14.51 -29.47
C GLY A 89 3.03 15.14 -30.82
N ASN A 90 2.38 14.70 -31.89
CA ASN A 90 2.53 15.25 -33.24
C ASN A 90 1.38 16.20 -33.66
N LEU A 91 0.49 16.56 -32.73
CA LEU A 91 -0.69 17.39 -32.97
C LEU A 91 -0.47 18.80 -32.43
N LYS A 92 -1.00 19.81 -33.13
CA LYS A 92 -0.93 21.22 -32.72
C LYS A 92 -2.18 21.63 -31.97
N LEU A 93 -2.04 22.53 -31.01
CA LEU A 93 -3.17 23.13 -30.33
C LEU A 93 -3.96 23.99 -31.32
N VAL A 94 -5.24 23.65 -31.51
CA VAL A 94 -6.17 24.32 -32.43
C VAL A 94 -7.06 25.30 -31.67
N ALA A 95 -7.59 24.90 -30.51
CA ALA A 95 -8.46 25.75 -29.69
C ALA A 95 -8.42 25.35 -28.20
N GLU A 96 -8.74 26.30 -27.32
CA GLU A 96 -8.90 26.11 -25.89
C GLU A 96 -10.26 26.65 -25.41
N LEU A 97 -10.92 25.93 -24.50
CA LEU A 97 -12.15 26.38 -23.84
C LEU A 97 -12.32 25.70 -22.48
N ASN A 98 -12.53 26.46 -21.40
CA ASN A 98 -12.86 25.95 -20.05
C ASN A 98 -11.93 24.82 -19.55
N ASN A 99 -10.61 25.07 -19.50
CA ASN A 99 -9.60 24.07 -19.11
C ASN A 99 -9.66 22.79 -19.96
N ARG A 100 -9.99 22.93 -21.24
CA ARG A 100 -9.91 21.88 -22.26
C ARG A 100 -9.17 22.39 -23.49
N ALA A 101 -8.42 21.51 -24.13
CA ALA A 101 -7.72 21.79 -25.37
C ALA A 101 -8.14 20.82 -26.46
N CYS A 102 -8.25 21.35 -27.67
CA CYS A 102 -8.39 20.59 -28.90
C CYS A 102 -7.07 20.62 -29.65
N TYR A 103 -6.47 19.46 -29.85
CA TYR A 103 -5.27 19.26 -30.65
C TYR A 103 -5.62 18.57 -31.96
N ALA A 104 -5.06 19.03 -33.08
CA ALA A 104 -5.16 18.32 -34.34
C ALA A 104 -3.93 18.51 -35.23
N ASP A 105 -3.78 17.66 -36.24
CA ASP A 105 -2.79 17.81 -37.30
C ASP A 105 -3.30 18.65 -38.50
N MET A 106 -4.44 19.31 -38.32
CA MET A 106 -5.13 20.13 -39.31
C MET A 106 -5.75 21.37 -38.66
N GLU A 107 -6.00 22.39 -39.46
CA GLU A 107 -6.62 23.64 -39.01
C GLU A 107 -8.11 23.43 -38.72
N GLY A 108 -8.61 24.13 -37.71
CA GLY A 108 -10.01 24.10 -37.30
C GLY A 108 -10.39 25.41 -36.61
N GLU A 109 -11.67 25.76 -36.69
CA GLU A 109 -12.23 26.99 -36.11
C GLU A 109 -13.20 26.63 -34.98
N ILE A 110 -13.12 27.37 -33.87
CA ILE A 110 -14.03 27.21 -32.73
C ILE A 110 -15.32 28.02 -32.94
N ASP A 111 -16.46 27.36 -32.77
CA ASP A 111 -17.81 27.94 -32.77
C ASP A 111 -18.56 27.46 -31.52
N GLY A 112 -18.65 28.32 -30.50
CA GLY A 112 -19.20 27.96 -29.20
C GLY A 112 -18.36 26.89 -28.50
N SER A 113 -18.98 25.74 -28.20
CA SER A 113 -18.32 24.58 -27.60
C SER A 113 -17.76 23.59 -28.63
N VAL A 114 -17.87 23.86 -29.93
CA VAL A 114 -17.49 22.90 -30.98
C VAL A 114 -16.38 23.46 -31.86
N VAL A 115 -15.30 22.69 -32.06
CA VAL A 115 -14.29 22.94 -33.08
C VAL A 115 -14.70 22.24 -34.37
N ARG A 116 -14.74 22.97 -35.48
CA ARG A 116 -15.09 22.46 -36.81
C ARG A 116 -13.85 22.43 -37.70
N PHE A 117 -13.66 21.34 -38.42
CA PHE A 117 -12.53 21.12 -39.32
C PHE A 117 -12.99 21.09 -40.79
N ASP A 118 -12.09 21.46 -41.70
CA ASP A 118 -12.37 21.55 -43.15
C ASP A 118 -12.81 20.22 -43.78
N ASP A 119 -12.42 19.09 -43.19
CA ASP A 119 -12.80 17.76 -43.65
C ASP A 119 -14.19 17.32 -43.17
N GLY A 120 -14.91 18.21 -42.49
CA GLY A 120 -16.23 17.95 -41.91
C GLY A 120 -16.19 17.26 -40.55
N SER A 121 -15.01 17.03 -39.96
CA SER A 121 -14.88 16.55 -38.59
C SER A 121 -15.26 17.63 -37.58
N GLU A 122 -15.67 17.19 -36.39
CA GLU A 122 -16.10 18.08 -35.30
C GLU A 122 -15.55 17.58 -33.97
N ALA A 123 -15.18 18.48 -33.07
CA ALA A 123 -14.82 18.17 -31.69
C ALA A 123 -15.63 19.02 -30.72
N ASN A 124 -16.47 18.40 -29.90
CA ASN A 124 -17.32 19.06 -28.92
C ASN A 124 -16.63 19.07 -27.56
N PHE A 125 -16.28 20.26 -27.08
CA PHE A 125 -15.68 20.47 -25.77
C PHE A 125 -16.63 20.06 -24.64
N GLU A 126 -17.93 20.35 -24.68
CA GLU A 126 -18.86 20.06 -23.59
C GLU A 126 -19.04 18.55 -23.38
N GLU A 127 -19.29 17.82 -24.46
CA GLU A 127 -19.52 16.37 -24.46
C GLU A 127 -18.20 15.57 -24.42
N MET A 128 -17.05 16.22 -24.65
CA MET A 128 -15.74 15.58 -24.82
C MET A 128 -15.75 14.51 -25.93
N VAL A 129 -16.46 14.80 -27.03
CA VAL A 129 -16.65 13.88 -28.16
C VAL A 129 -15.98 14.43 -29.41
N VAL A 130 -15.24 13.57 -30.11
CA VAL A 130 -14.73 13.83 -31.46
C VAL A 130 -15.54 13.00 -32.45
N ILE A 131 -16.14 13.67 -33.43
CA ILE A 131 -16.73 13.03 -34.61
C ILE A 131 -15.75 13.22 -35.77
N ASN A 132 -14.85 12.25 -35.92
CA ASN A 132 -13.85 12.27 -36.99
C ASN A 132 -14.46 11.71 -38.28
N ARG A 133 -14.56 12.54 -39.33
CA ARG A 133 -15.12 12.17 -40.64
C ARG A 133 -14.06 12.13 -41.75
N GLY A 134 -12.85 12.58 -41.47
CA GLY A 134 -11.73 12.56 -42.42
C GLY A 134 -10.55 11.72 -41.96
N LYS A 135 -9.34 12.11 -42.38
CA LYS A 135 -8.09 11.36 -42.15
C LYS A 135 -7.16 12.00 -41.12
N GLY A 136 -7.41 13.25 -40.73
CA GLY A 136 -6.61 13.92 -39.72
C GLY A 136 -6.92 13.40 -38.33
N ASN A 137 -6.00 13.62 -37.41
CA ASN A 137 -6.12 13.22 -36.02
C ASN A 137 -6.61 14.41 -35.20
N ILE A 138 -7.63 14.18 -34.38
CA ILE A 138 -8.19 15.19 -33.48
C ILE A 138 -8.23 14.60 -32.08
N LEU A 139 -7.84 15.39 -31.09
CA LEU A 139 -7.70 14.97 -29.71
C LEU A 139 -8.22 16.05 -28.77
N LEU A 140 -9.08 15.67 -27.84
CA LEU A 140 -9.51 16.52 -26.73
C LEU A 140 -8.76 16.13 -25.45
N ARG A 141 -8.35 17.15 -24.69
CA ARG A 141 -7.67 17.01 -23.38
C ARG A 141 -8.23 18.00 -22.38
N THR A 142 -8.12 17.69 -21.09
CA THR A 142 -8.42 18.60 -19.96
C THR A 142 -7.12 19.01 -19.27
N SER A 143 -7.14 20.06 -18.45
CA SER A 143 -5.99 20.48 -17.64
C SER A 143 -5.48 19.37 -16.71
N ASP A 144 -6.39 18.51 -16.24
CA ASP A 144 -6.08 17.37 -15.38
C ASP A 144 -5.19 16.34 -16.09
N ASP A 145 -5.20 16.30 -17.43
CA ASP A 145 -4.29 15.47 -18.23
C ASP A 145 -2.83 15.93 -18.15
N PHE A 146 -2.55 17.10 -17.54
CA PHE A 146 -1.22 17.73 -17.57
C PHE A 146 -0.60 18.01 -16.20
N GLY A 147 -1.36 18.10 -15.09
CA GLY A 147 -0.84 18.22 -13.72
C GLY A 147 0.01 19.48 -13.40
N THR A 148 0.09 19.85 -12.11
CA THR A 148 0.82 21.06 -11.67
C THR A 148 2.34 20.92 -11.86
N ASN A 149 2.90 21.70 -12.79
CA ASN A 149 4.28 22.24 -12.84
C ASN A 149 5.54 21.34 -12.71
N ASP A 150 5.48 20.02 -12.96
CA ASP A 150 6.71 19.21 -13.13
C ASP A 150 6.65 18.18 -14.29
N TRP A 151 5.66 18.29 -15.18
CA TRP A 151 5.32 17.25 -16.17
C TRP A 151 6.26 17.14 -17.37
N GLU A 152 7.09 18.15 -17.67
CA GLU A 152 8.10 17.99 -18.75
C GLU A 152 9.22 17.03 -18.34
N SER A 153 9.45 16.81 -17.04
CA SER A 153 10.53 15.95 -16.55
C SER A 153 10.13 14.50 -16.26
N ASP A 154 8.83 14.21 -16.18
CA ASP A 154 8.30 12.87 -15.80
C ASP A 154 7.61 12.12 -16.97
N LYS A 155 7.79 12.60 -18.21
CA LYS A 155 7.38 11.84 -19.42
C LYS A 155 8.30 10.64 -19.64
N GLY A 156 7.87 9.46 -19.20
CA GLY A 156 8.45 8.17 -19.55
C GLY A 156 8.87 7.34 -18.34
N THR A 157 8.73 6.02 -18.45
CA THR A 157 9.35 5.08 -17.51
C THR A 157 10.83 5.00 -17.82
N VAL A 158 11.66 5.37 -16.85
CA VAL A 158 13.09 5.11 -16.89
C VAL A 158 13.35 3.77 -16.24
N SER A 159 14.31 3.02 -16.80
CA SER A 159 14.81 1.77 -16.23
C SER A 159 16.25 1.94 -15.79
N GLN A 160 16.60 1.38 -14.63
CA GLN A 160 17.99 1.20 -14.19
C GLN A 160 18.21 -0.27 -13.84
N ASN A 161 19.40 -0.80 -14.12
CA ASN A 161 19.77 -2.17 -13.77
C ASN A 161 21.28 -2.28 -13.48
N ASN A 162 21.71 -3.44 -13.00
CA ASN A 162 23.12 -3.77 -12.77
C ASN A 162 23.71 -4.76 -13.78
N GLU A 163 23.20 -4.83 -15.01
CA GLU A 163 23.66 -5.83 -16.02
C GLU A 163 25.18 -5.77 -16.29
N ASN A 164 25.81 -4.61 -16.04
CA ASN A 164 27.25 -4.41 -16.23
C ASN A 164 28.10 -4.70 -14.97
N GLU A 165 27.49 -5.03 -13.83
CA GLU A 165 28.19 -5.29 -12.57
C GLU A 165 28.12 -6.77 -12.15
N LYS A 166 29.25 -7.31 -11.65
CA LYS A 166 29.27 -8.67 -11.11
C LYS A 166 28.71 -8.67 -9.68
N GLY A 167 27.39 -8.88 -9.54
CA GLY A 167 26.66 -8.99 -8.26
C GLY A 167 26.96 -10.24 -7.41
N THR A 168 28.20 -10.74 -7.41
CA THR A 168 28.59 -11.95 -6.67
C THR A 168 28.87 -11.64 -5.20
N GLY A 169 28.44 -12.54 -4.31
CA GLY A 169 28.71 -12.47 -2.87
C GLY A 169 27.81 -11.50 -2.10
N ILE A 170 26.64 -11.14 -2.66
CA ILE A 170 25.60 -10.41 -1.96
C ILE A 170 24.69 -11.43 -1.28
N ASP A 171 24.73 -11.48 0.04
CA ASP A 171 23.93 -12.40 0.87
C ASP A 171 22.97 -11.69 1.82
N SER A 172 22.96 -10.36 1.80
CA SER A 172 22.18 -9.52 2.70
C SER A 172 21.54 -8.36 1.94
N LEU A 173 20.33 -7.99 2.34
CA LEU A 173 19.56 -6.89 1.76
C LEU A 173 19.19 -5.88 2.84
N ASP A 174 19.30 -4.59 2.51
CA ASP A 174 18.94 -3.51 3.42
C ASP A 174 18.11 -2.46 2.69
N PHE A 175 16.87 -2.25 3.11
CA PHE A 175 15.91 -1.34 2.51
C PHE A 175 15.58 -0.18 3.47
N ASP A 176 15.73 1.07 3.03
CA ASP A 176 15.08 2.25 3.66
C ASP A 176 14.22 2.93 2.60
N LEU A 177 12.92 2.71 2.66
CA LEU A 177 11.98 3.05 1.59
C LEU A 177 11.00 4.10 2.09
N ALA A 178 11.04 5.30 1.51
CA ALA A 178 10.11 6.37 1.81
C ALA A 178 9.10 6.59 0.68
N GLY A 179 7.90 6.06 0.90
CA GLY A 179 6.66 6.26 0.17
C GLY A 179 6.24 5.00 -0.57
N ALA A 180 5.93 5.07 -1.87
CA ALA A 180 5.32 3.96 -2.61
C ALA A 180 6.31 3.32 -3.60
N CYS A 181 6.52 2.01 -3.46
CA CYS A 181 7.28 1.20 -4.40
C CYS A 181 6.91 -0.27 -4.24
N ASP A 182 6.76 -0.99 -5.35
CA ASP A 182 6.57 -2.44 -5.36
C ASP A 182 7.88 -3.17 -5.59
N ILE A 183 8.35 -3.92 -4.59
CA ILE A 183 9.58 -4.69 -4.67
C ILE A 183 9.26 -6.19 -4.69
N THR A 184 9.75 -6.88 -5.71
CA THR A 184 9.73 -8.34 -5.80
C THR A 184 11.14 -8.90 -5.69
N ILE A 185 11.33 -9.92 -4.87
CA ILE A 185 12.60 -10.62 -4.67
C ILE A 185 12.42 -12.09 -5.06
N ASP A 186 13.26 -12.55 -5.98
CA ASP A 186 13.23 -13.90 -6.53
C ASP A 186 14.64 -14.52 -6.59
N GLN A 187 14.70 -15.83 -6.78
CA GLN A 187 15.98 -16.55 -6.80
C GLN A 187 16.61 -16.41 -8.18
N SER A 188 17.87 -15.99 -8.22
CA SER A 188 18.64 -15.92 -9.45
C SER A 188 18.98 -17.30 -10.01
N LYS A 189 18.98 -17.40 -11.33
CA LYS A 189 19.30 -18.63 -12.09
C LYS A 189 20.78 -18.79 -12.42
N ASP A 190 21.55 -17.69 -12.42
CA ASP A 190 22.96 -17.69 -12.83
C ASP A 190 23.93 -17.56 -11.64
N GLY A 191 23.41 -17.60 -10.41
CA GLY A 191 24.19 -17.49 -9.18
C GLY A 191 24.75 -16.08 -8.93
N LYS A 192 24.23 -15.05 -9.60
CA LYS A 192 24.58 -13.65 -9.36
C LYS A 192 23.35 -12.86 -8.93
N THR A 193 23.55 -11.83 -8.13
CA THR A 193 22.48 -10.91 -7.74
C THR A 193 22.27 -9.88 -8.84
N HIS A 194 21.06 -9.82 -9.38
CA HIS A 194 20.62 -8.86 -10.39
C HIS A 194 19.51 -8.00 -9.84
N TRP A 195 19.45 -6.74 -10.25
CA TRP A 195 18.32 -5.87 -9.96
C TRP A 195 17.93 -5.05 -11.17
N LYS A 196 16.64 -4.77 -11.27
CA LYS A 196 16.06 -3.85 -12.22
C LYS A 196 15.01 -2.99 -11.50
N ALA A 197 15.11 -1.69 -11.67
CA ALA A 197 14.09 -0.75 -11.22
C ALA A 197 13.44 -0.11 -12.45
N ASP A 198 12.14 0.11 -12.39
CA ASP A 198 11.34 0.78 -13.43
C ASP A 198 10.40 1.80 -12.76
N GLY A 199 10.37 3.03 -13.24
CA GLY A 199 9.48 4.06 -12.71
C GLY A 199 9.68 5.43 -13.35
N PRO A 200 8.93 6.45 -12.92
CA PRO A 200 9.12 7.83 -13.38
C PRO A 200 10.54 8.35 -13.11
N VAL A 201 10.96 9.40 -13.81
CA VAL A 201 12.27 10.05 -13.61
C VAL A 201 12.41 10.54 -12.17
N SER A 202 11.33 11.06 -11.61
CA SER A 202 11.25 11.47 -10.21
C SER A 202 11.59 10.31 -9.26
N PHE A 203 11.01 9.11 -9.47
CA PHE A 203 11.33 7.90 -8.70
C PHE A 203 12.80 7.53 -8.85
N MET A 204 13.31 7.46 -10.08
CA MET A 204 14.71 7.10 -10.35
C MET A 204 15.72 8.05 -9.73
N LYS A 205 15.41 9.35 -9.68
CA LYS A 205 16.28 10.36 -9.06
C LYS A 205 16.41 10.19 -7.55
N ASN A 206 15.42 9.58 -6.91
CA ASN A 206 15.37 9.39 -5.45
C ASN A 206 15.73 7.98 -5.00
N LEU A 207 15.89 7.05 -5.95
CA LEU A 207 16.35 5.69 -5.72
C LEU A 207 17.89 5.66 -5.74
N SER A 208 18.50 5.17 -4.67
CA SER A 208 19.92 4.77 -4.64
C SER A 208 20.03 3.28 -4.35
N ILE A 209 20.90 2.60 -5.07
CA ILE A 209 21.22 1.18 -4.87
C ILE A 209 22.75 1.07 -4.82
N GLU A 210 23.27 0.70 -3.66
CA GLU A 210 24.70 0.68 -3.38
C GLU A 210 25.10 -0.64 -2.74
N ARG A 211 26.31 -1.12 -3.06
CA ARG A 211 26.88 -2.32 -2.45
C ARG A 211 27.81 -1.94 -1.31
N GLU A 212 27.52 -2.46 -0.12
CA GLU A 212 28.36 -2.33 1.07
C GLU A 212 28.83 -3.72 1.52
N GLY A 213 30.00 -4.16 1.05
CA GLY A 213 30.51 -5.50 1.35
C GLY A 213 29.66 -6.61 0.72
N SER A 214 28.98 -7.42 1.56
CA SER A 214 28.02 -8.44 1.13
C SER A 214 26.55 -7.99 1.19
N THR A 215 26.31 -6.74 1.57
CA THR A 215 24.97 -6.15 1.64
C THR A 215 24.69 -5.32 0.39
N LEU A 216 23.49 -5.48 -0.17
CA LEU A 216 22.94 -4.54 -1.14
C LEU A 216 21.99 -3.60 -0.41
N ALA A 217 22.35 -2.31 -0.36
CA ALA A 217 21.58 -1.25 0.25
C ALA A 217 20.70 -0.57 -0.81
N ILE A 218 19.38 -0.57 -0.59
CA ILE A 218 18.37 0.09 -1.42
C ILE A 218 17.77 1.23 -0.59
N ARG A 219 17.79 2.44 -1.14
CA ARG A 219 17.30 3.66 -0.48
C ARG A 219 16.34 4.38 -1.41
N LEU A 220 15.14 4.66 -0.93
CA LEU A 220 14.19 5.54 -1.62
C LEU A 220 13.90 6.74 -0.72
N ASN A 221 14.36 7.93 -1.12
CA ASN A 221 14.19 9.14 -0.31
C ASN A 221 12.82 9.81 -0.53
N SER A 222 12.26 10.40 0.53
CA SER A 222 11.00 11.15 0.44
C SER A 222 11.20 12.47 -0.31
N TYR A 223 10.24 12.82 -1.16
CA TYR A 223 10.09 14.18 -1.69
C TYR A 223 9.85 15.18 -0.57
N LYS A 224 10.25 16.45 -0.77
CA LYS A 224 9.82 17.54 0.11
C LYS A 224 8.30 17.65 0.03
N SER A 225 7.60 17.39 1.14
CA SER A 225 6.16 17.58 1.24
C SER A 225 5.81 19.06 1.08
N ASN A 226 4.78 19.40 0.31
CA ASN A 226 4.16 20.71 0.43
C ASN A 226 3.42 20.77 1.78
N LYS A 227 3.88 21.67 2.65
CA LYS A 227 3.18 21.97 3.90
C LYS A 227 2.10 22.99 3.60
N PHE A 228 0.84 22.66 3.87
CA PHE A 228 -0.26 23.62 3.86
C PHE A 228 -0.75 23.78 5.31
N PHE A 229 -0.64 24.99 5.88
CA PHE A 229 -0.98 25.28 7.29
C PHE A 229 -0.36 24.35 8.35
N GLY A 230 0.90 23.93 8.18
CA GLY A 230 1.60 23.08 9.15
C GLY A 230 1.16 21.61 9.14
N ILE A 231 0.19 21.24 8.29
CA ILE A 231 -0.22 19.87 8.01
C ILE A 231 0.46 19.46 6.69
N GLY A 232 1.24 18.38 6.73
CA GLY A 232 1.88 17.82 5.54
C GLY A 232 0.86 17.02 4.74
N PHE A 233 0.52 17.48 3.54
CA PHE A 233 -0.18 16.66 2.56
C PHE A 233 0.91 15.88 1.80
N GLY A 234 0.87 14.56 1.89
CA GLY A 234 1.78 13.71 1.12
C GLY A 234 1.50 13.92 -0.37
N ASN A 235 2.51 14.31 -1.15
CA ASN A 235 2.38 14.24 -2.60
C ASN A 235 2.11 12.79 -3.00
N SER A 236 1.21 12.55 -3.95
CA SER A 236 1.10 11.27 -4.63
C SER A 236 2.44 10.99 -5.31
N GLN A 237 3.25 10.15 -4.68
CA GLN A 237 4.51 9.73 -5.27
C GLN A 237 4.21 8.94 -6.54
N GLY A 238 4.95 9.21 -7.62
CA GLY A 238 5.00 8.26 -8.72
C GLY A 238 5.51 6.92 -8.20
N SER A 239 4.68 5.87 -8.27
CA SER A 239 5.04 4.54 -7.80
C SER A 239 6.06 3.90 -8.75
N GLY A 240 7.20 3.49 -8.21
CA GLY A 240 8.17 2.68 -8.96
C GLY A 240 8.03 1.20 -8.64
N THR A 241 8.58 0.35 -9.51
CA THR A 241 8.70 -1.09 -9.30
C THR A 241 10.16 -1.49 -9.29
N MET A 242 10.50 -2.51 -8.50
CA MET A 242 11.84 -3.10 -8.49
C MET A 242 11.74 -4.63 -8.48
N ARG A 243 12.53 -5.27 -9.33
CA ARG A 243 12.78 -6.72 -9.27
C ARG A 243 14.21 -6.95 -8.85
N LEU A 244 14.40 -7.82 -7.86
CA LEU A 244 15.69 -8.24 -7.35
C LEU A 244 15.79 -9.76 -7.45
N SER A 245 16.70 -10.26 -8.27
CA SER A 245 17.00 -11.68 -8.35
C SER A 245 18.27 -11.96 -7.55
N VAL A 246 18.19 -12.61 -6.40
CA VAL A 246 19.34 -12.82 -5.50
C VAL A 246 20.12 -14.09 -5.81
N ALA A 247 21.44 -14.04 -5.65
CA ALA A 247 22.31 -15.20 -5.86
C ALA A 247 22.08 -16.33 -4.84
N HIS A 248 21.98 -15.97 -3.56
CA HIS A 248 21.93 -16.93 -2.47
C HIS A 248 20.49 -17.44 -2.23
N PRO A 249 20.28 -18.77 -2.18
CA PRO A 249 18.96 -19.38 -1.91
C PRO A 249 18.42 -19.09 -0.51
N VAL A 250 19.32 -18.72 0.41
CA VAL A 250 18.97 -18.26 1.76
C VAL A 250 19.80 -17.02 2.04
N LEU A 251 19.15 -15.91 2.36
CA LEU A 251 19.83 -14.67 2.75
C LEU A 251 20.30 -14.76 4.20
N THR A 252 21.47 -14.19 4.47
CA THR A 252 21.97 -14.00 5.84
C THR A 252 21.09 -12.97 6.57
N SER A 253 20.77 -11.84 5.92
CA SER A 253 19.87 -10.86 6.53
C SER A 253 18.99 -10.12 5.53
N LEU A 254 17.82 -9.68 5.99
CA LEU A 254 16.93 -8.76 5.30
C LEU A 254 16.47 -7.70 6.30
N ASN A 255 16.98 -6.48 6.14
CA ASN A 255 16.55 -5.33 6.91
C ASN A 255 15.61 -4.50 6.04
N ALA A 256 14.39 -4.25 6.49
CA ALA A 256 13.42 -3.45 5.75
C ALA A 256 12.80 -2.38 6.64
N LYS A 257 13.02 -1.13 6.27
CA LYS A 257 12.40 0.04 6.89
C LYS A 257 11.51 0.72 5.87
N ILE A 258 10.22 0.49 5.99
CA ILE A 258 9.19 1.00 5.09
C ILE A 258 8.51 2.18 5.78
N LYS A 259 8.50 3.34 5.13
CA LYS A 259 7.76 4.53 5.55
C LYS A 259 6.79 4.89 4.45
N GLY A 260 5.48 4.78 4.66
CA GLY A 260 4.47 4.95 3.61
C GLY A 260 3.93 3.61 3.11
N ALA A 261 3.80 3.45 1.80
CA ALA A 261 3.02 2.41 1.13
C ALA A 261 3.88 1.45 0.27
N ALA A 262 5.17 1.32 0.57
CA ALA A 262 6.04 0.42 -0.18
C ALA A 262 5.80 -1.04 0.22
N ASP A 263 5.71 -1.90 -0.77
CA ASP A 263 5.47 -3.33 -0.61
C ASP A 263 6.74 -4.13 -0.92
N ILE A 264 7.04 -5.13 -0.09
CA ILE A 264 8.11 -6.10 -0.36
C ILE A 264 7.50 -7.49 -0.45
N ARG A 265 7.77 -8.22 -1.53
CA ARG A 265 7.34 -9.60 -1.74
C ARG A 265 8.54 -10.48 -2.06
N SER A 266 8.85 -11.43 -1.20
CA SER A 266 9.96 -12.36 -1.34
C SER A 266 9.53 -13.77 -0.98
N ALA A 267 9.89 -14.74 -1.81
CA ALA A 267 9.80 -16.16 -1.47
C ALA A 267 11.15 -16.73 -0.98
N ILE A 268 12.16 -15.88 -0.81
CA ILE A 268 13.50 -16.27 -0.39
C ILE A 268 13.54 -16.43 1.12
N ASP A 269 14.16 -17.52 1.57
CA ASP A 269 14.37 -17.79 2.99
C ASP A 269 15.45 -16.86 3.56
N VAL A 270 15.29 -16.46 4.81
CA VAL A 270 16.17 -15.49 5.48
C VAL A 270 16.55 -16.00 6.86
N LYS A 271 17.82 -15.87 7.25
CA LYS A 271 18.21 -16.19 8.63
C LYS A 271 17.73 -15.12 9.60
N GLU A 272 18.01 -13.86 9.33
CA GLU A 272 17.62 -12.74 10.19
C GLU A 272 16.82 -11.69 9.39
N ALA A 273 15.56 -11.46 9.78
CA ALA A 273 14.73 -10.43 9.16
C ALA A 273 14.35 -9.36 10.20
N ASN A 274 14.70 -8.10 9.93
CA ASN A 274 14.27 -6.95 10.72
C ASN A 274 13.36 -6.08 9.86
N VAL A 275 12.05 -6.15 10.09
CA VAL A 275 11.04 -5.42 9.31
C VAL A 275 10.41 -4.35 10.20
N THR A 276 10.47 -3.10 9.76
CA THR A 276 9.82 -1.96 10.38
C THR A 276 8.95 -1.24 9.36
N ILE A 277 7.65 -1.22 9.59
CA ILE A 277 6.67 -0.53 8.74
C ILE A 277 6.12 0.65 9.54
N THR A 278 6.17 1.85 8.94
CA THR A 278 5.50 3.06 9.43
C THR A 278 4.62 3.59 8.30
N GLY A 279 3.36 3.18 8.27
CA GLY A 279 2.45 3.46 7.16
C GLY A 279 1.54 2.28 6.81
N SER A 280 1.24 2.11 5.52
CA SER A 280 0.33 1.09 4.99
C SER A 280 1.01 0.06 4.07
N GLY A 281 2.34 0.15 3.88
CA GLY A 281 3.10 -0.80 3.07
C GLY A 281 3.11 -2.19 3.67
N ASN A 282 3.18 -3.21 2.82
CA ASN A 282 3.03 -4.61 3.19
C ASN A 282 4.35 -5.37 3.03
N THR A 283 4.49 -6.49 3.73
CA THR A 283 5.68 -7.35 3.59
C THR A 283 5.30 -8.82 3.56
N THR A 284 5.71 -9.51 2.51
CA THR A 284 5.63 -10.97 2.41
C THR A 284 7.03 -11.55 2.30
N LEU A 285 7.41 -12.45 3.22
CA LEU A 285 8.70 -13.16 3.16
C LEU A 285 8.49 -14.68 3.19
N GLY A 286 9.51 -15.42 2.74
CA GLY A 286 9.60 -16.88 2.85
C GLY A 286 9.81 -17.35 4.30
N ASN A 287 10.58 -18.41 4.50
CA ASN A 287 10.89 -18.88 5.85
C ASN A 287 11.92 -17.95 6.51
N VAL A 288 11.79 -17.70 7.80
CA VAL A 288 12.65 -16.79 8.57
C VAL A 288 13.13 -17.47 9.85
N LYS A 289 14.44 -17.58 10.09
CA LYS A 289 14.88 -18.15 11.39
C LYS A 289 14.59 -17.20 12.56
N SER A 290 14.99 -15.94 12.44
CA SER A 290 14.77 -14.92 13.47
C SER A 290 14.09 -13.70 12.86
N LEU A 291 12.83 -13.46 13.23
CA LEU A 291 12.02 -12.33 12.78
C LEU A 291 11.87 -11.29 13.90
N GLN A 292 12.28 -10.05 13.62
CA GLN A 292 11.87 -8.87 14.37
C GLN A 292 10.95 -8.01 13.49
N LEU A 293 9.67 -7.93 13.85
CA LEU A 293 8.66 -7.17 13.15
C LEU A 293 8.12 -6.02 14.02
N LYS A 294 8.10 -4.82 13.46
CA LYS A 294 7.48 -3.64 14.04
C LYS A 294 6.54 -3.00 13.01
N VAL A 295 5.25 -2.94 13.31
CA VAL A 295 4.25 -2.28 12.48
C VAL A 295 3.68 -1.11 13.25
N ALA A 296 3.82 0.10 12.71
CA ALA A 296 3.19 1.31 13.19
C ALA A 296 2.31 1.87 12.07
N GLY A 297 1.02 1.52 12.07
CA GLY A 297 0.11 1.85 10.97
C GLY A 297 -0.85 0.72 10.64
N SER A 298 -1.08 0.48 9.35
CA SER A 298 -2.05 -0.50 8.87
C SER A 298 -1.51 -1.40 7.75
N GLY A 299 -0.19 -1.55 7.71
CA GLY A 299 0.48 -2.45 6.77
C GLY A 299 0.39 -3.90 7.25
N ASP A 300 0.15 -4.81 6.33
CA ASP A 300 -0.07 -6.22 6.60
C ASP A 300 1.19 -7.03 6.28
N CYS A 301 1.44 -8.08 7.06
CA CYS A 301 2.61 -8.94 6.87
C CYS A 301 2.25 -10.42 6.78
N ASP A 302 2.92 -11.14 5.88
CA ASP A 302 2.74 -12.59 5.70
C ASP A 302 4.12 -13.27 5.66
N PHE A 303 4.31 -14.28 6.51
CA PHE A 303 5.57 -15.00 6.63
C PHE A 303 5.35 -16.51 6.48
N GLY A 304 6.36 -17.20 5.95
CA GLY A 304 6.41 -18.65 5.90
C GLY A 304 6.58 -19.29 7.29
N GLU A 305 7.50 -20.25 7.40
CA GLU A 305 7.89 -20.76 8.71
C GLU A 305 8.76 -19.72 9.42
N VAL A 306 8.53 -19.52 10.72
CA VAL A 306 9.36 -18.69 11.59
C VAL A 306 9.80 -19.50 12.80
N GLU A 307 11.11 -19.58 13.07
CA GLU A 307 11.60 -20.28 14.28
C GLU A 307 11.37 -19.36 15.50
N ASP A 308 12.03 -18.20 15.53
CA ASP A 308 11.94 -17.20 16.59
C ASP A 308 11.27 -15.91 16.06
N ALA A 309 10.11 -15.54 16.62
CA ALA A 309 9.32 -14.38 16.20
C ALA A 309 9.18 -13.35 17.32
N SER A 310 9.51 -12.09 17.03
CA SER A 310 9.22 -10.93 17.88
C SER A 310 8.40 -9.92 17.09
N ILE A 311 7.11 -9.83 17.38
CA ILE A 311 6.12 -9.04 16.64
C ILE A 311 5.58 -7.93 17.55
N SER A 312 5.64 -6.69 17.09
CA SER A 312 5.03 -5.54 17.74
C SER A 312 4.17 -4.75 16.76
N ILE A 313 2.88 -4.66 17.03
CA ILE A 313 1.90 -3.94 16.23
C ILE A 313 1.36 -2.76 17.04
N ALA A 314 1.43 -1.57 16.48
CA ALA A 314 0.82 -0.36 16.98
C ALA A 314 -0.08 0.21 15.86
N GLY A 315 -1.38 -0.05 15.94
CA GLY A 315 -2.34 0.29 14.88
C GLY A 315 -3.23 -0.89 14.51
N SER A 316 -3.50 -1.03 13.21
CA SER A 316 -4.53 -1.93 12.66
C SER A 316 -4.00 -2.82 11.52
N GLY A 317 -2.69 -3.06 11.49
CA GLY A 317 -2.07 -3.95 10.50
C GLY A 317 -2.07 -5.38 11.00
N ASP A 318 -2.29 -6.33 10.09
CA ASP A 318 -2.43 -7.74 10.43
C ASP A 318 -1.16 -8.52 10.13
N VAL A 319 -0.89 -9.55 10.93
CA VAL A 319 0.28 -10.42 10.73
C VAL A 319 -0.14 -11.87 10.63
N LYS A 320 0.34 -12.54 9.59
CA LYS A 320 0.17 -13.97 9.41
C LYS A 320 1.52 -14.67 9.42
N ILE A 321 1.62 -15.72 10.22
CA ILE A 321 2.73 -16.67 10.20
C ILE A 321 2.17 -18.03 9.83
N ARG A 322 2.71 -18.63 8.77
CA ARG A 322 2.28 -19.96 8.33
C ARG A 322 2.61 -21.01 9.38
N GLU A 323 3.81 -20.97 9.95
CA GLU A 323 4.27 -21.95 10.92
C GLU A 323 5.21 -21.33 11.94
N LEU A 324 4.98 -21.55 13.24
CA LEU A 324 5.88 -21.12 14.31
C LEU A 324 6.55 -22.36 14.94
N SER A 325 7.87 -22.45 14.89
CA SER A 325 8.59 -23.67 15.27
C SER A 325 9.46 -23.59 16.53
N LYS A 326 9.55 -22.42 17.19
CA LYS A 326 10.34 -22.31 18.44
C LYS A 326 9.80 -21.29 19.46
N THR A 327 9.97 -19.98 19.25
CA THR A 327 9.48 -18.97 20.20
C THR A 327 8.70 -17.86 19.52
N GLY A 328 7.61 -17.42 20.16
CA GLY A 328 6.82 -16.28 19.70
C GLY A 328 6.61 -15.25 20.80
N TYR A 329 6.90 -13.99 20.49
CA TYR A 329 6.57 -12.83 21.30
C TYR A 329 5.68 -11.91 20.48
N VAL A 330 4.44 -11.70 20.91
CA VAL A 330 3.45 -10.92 20.18
C VAL A 330 2.95 -9.79 21.08
N ARG A 331 3.13 -8.55 20.64
CA ARG A 331 2.56 -7.37 21.27
C ARG A 331 1.67 -6.63 20.30
N ILE A 332 0.42 -6.40 20.70
CA ILE A 332 -0.56 -5.63 19.93
C ILE A 332 -1.03 -4.46 20.78
N ALA A 333 -0.93 -3.26 20.24
CA ALA A 333 -1.52 -2.04 20.77
C ALA A 333 -2.41 -1.44 19.67
N GLY A 334 -3.70 -1.73 19.71
CA GLY A 334 -4.65 -1.33 18.68
C GLY A 334 -5.65 -2.43 18.32
N SER A 335 -5.97 -2.51 17.02
CA SER A 335 -7.00 -3.38 16.46
C SER A 335 -6.48 -4.39 15.44
N GLY A 336 -5.16 -4.46 15.21
CA GLY A 336 -4.57 -5.43 14.28
C GLY A 336 -4.58 -6.86 14.84
N ASP A 337 -4.67 -7.82 13.94
CA ASP A 337 -4.80 -9.24 14.29
C ASP A 337 -3.52 -10.03 14.00
N VAL A 338 -3.32 -11.13 14.75
CA VAL A 338 -2.22 -12.06 14.49
C VAL A 338 -2.74 -13.47 14.32
N SER A 339 -2.43 -14.07 13.18
CA SER A 339 -2.77 -15.46 12.84
C SER A 339 -1.52 -16.32 12.75
N ILE A 340 -1.45 -17.40 13.53
CA ILE A 340 -0.41 -18.44 13.46
C ILE A 340 -1.09 -19.74 13.01
N LEU A 341 -0.87 -20.12 11.75
CA LEU A 341 -1.70 -21.15 11.12
C LEU A 341 -1.37 -22.58 11.55
N SER A 342 -0.15 -22.84 12.01
CA SER A 342 0.31 -24.13 12.54
C SER A 342 1.62 -23.98 13.32
N GLY A 343 2.07 -25.07 13.94
CA GLY A 343 3.43 -25.18 14.47
C GLY A 343 3.50 -25.92 15.81
N GLU A 344 4.73 -26.12 16.26
CA GLU A 344 5.07 -26.57 17.61
C GLU A 344 6.13 -25.62 18.17
N ALA A 345 5.80 -24.89 19.23
CA ALA A 345 6.69 -23.90 19.84
C ALA A 345 6.94 -24.21 21.31
N GLU A 346 8.14 -23.91 21.78
CA GLU A 346 8.51 -24.04 23.20
C GLU A 346 7.76 -22.99 24.03
N ARG A 347 7.66 -21.76 23.52
CA ARG A 347 7.05 -20.65 24.25
C ARG A 347 6.31 -19.68 23.34
N LEU A 348 5.14 -19.25 23.78
CA LEU A 348 4.38 -18.16 23.20
C LEU A 348 4.02 -17.14 24.27
N GLU A 349 4.45 -15.89 24.08
CA GLU A 349 4.10 -14.75 24.92
C GLU A 349 3.25 -13.76 24.11
N ILE A 350 2.06 -13.44 24.62
CA ILE A 350 1.08 -12.58 23.97
C ILE A 350 0.71 -11.42 24.90
N SER A 351 0.73 -10.21 24.38
CA SER A 351 0.28 -9.00 25.08
C SER A 351 -0.60 -8.16 24.16
N VAL A 352 -1.92 -8.16 24.40
CA VAL A 352 -2.89 -7.38 23.61
C VAL A 352 -3.45 -6.25 24.46
N PHE A 353 -3.33 -5.03 23.95
CA PHE A 353 -3.94 -3.81 24.49
C PHE A 353 -4.84 -3.21 23.41
N GLY A 354 -6.14 -3.46 23.50
CA GLY A 354 -7.11 -3.01 22.50
C GLY A 354 -8.10 -4.08 22.08
N SER A 355 -8.43 -4.13 20.80
CA SER A 355 -9.47 -5.00 20.25
C SER A 355 -8.96 -6.03 19.24
N GLY A 356 -7.63 -6.13 19.05
CA GLY A 356 -7.05 -7.11 18.13
C GLY A 356 -7.20 -8.54 18.63
N ASP A 357 -7.30 -9.46 17.69
CA ASP A 357 -7.53 -10.89 17.91
C ASP A 357 -6.28 -11.73 17.63
N ILE A 358 -6.20 -12.88 18.30
CA ILE A 358 -5.18 -13.91 18.06
C ILE A 358 -5.86 -15.21 17.59
N ASP A 359 -5.54 -15.70 16.40
CA ASP A 359 -5.90 -17.06 15.94
C ASP A 359 -4.64 -17.93 15.84
N ALA A 360 -4.46 -18.81 16.81
CA ALA A 360 -3.42 -19.84 16.85
C ALA A 360 -4.03 -21.22 17.13
N LYS A 361 -5.23 -21.49 16.59
CA LYS A 361 -6.02 -22.71 16.89
C LYS A 361 -5.34 -24.04 16.54
N HIS A 362 -4.33 -24.03 15.67
CA HIS A 362 -3.58 -25.21 15.24
C HIS A 362 -2.13 -25.21 15.74
N LEU A 363 -1.79 -24.29 16.64
CA LEU A 363 -0.48 -24.23 17.27
C LEU A 363 -0.46 -25.09 18.54
N THR A 364 0.60 -25.86 18.72
CA THR A 364 0.93 -26.49 20.01
C THR A 364 2.06 -25.70 20.67
N VAL A 365 1.88 -25.33 21.94
CA VAL A 365 2.92 -24.63 22.72
C VAL A 365 3.21 -25.38 24.02
N ASP A 366 4.46 -25.40 24.46
CA ASP A 366 4.77 -25.93 25.79
C ASP A 366 4.37 -24.93 26.88
N GLU A 367 4.80 -23.68 26.74
CA GLU A 367 4.53 -22.58 27.67
C GLU A 367 3.75 -21.45 27.00
N LEU A 368 2.65 -21.00 27.63
CA LEU A 368 1.88 -19.84 27.20
C LEU A 368 1.89 -18.76 28.28
N ASP A 369 2.34 -17.55 27.98
CA ASP A 369 2.06 -16.36 28.81
C ASP A 369 1.18 -15.42 27.99
N ILE A 370 -0.02 -15.10 28.48
CA ILE A 370 -0.97 -14.26 27.77
C ILE A 370 -1.55 -13.18 28.68
N GLU A 371 -1.44 -11.95 28.22
CA GLU A 371 -2.09 -10.77 28.79
C GLU A 371 -3.00 -10.12 27.75
N MET A 372 -4.26 -9.94 28.09
CA MET A 372 -5.24 -9.27 27.23
C MET A 372 -6.02 -8.22 28.01
N ASN A 373 -5.84 -6.97 27.62
CA ASN A 373 -6.53 -5.81 28.16
C ASN A 373 -7.34 -5.13 27.06
N GLY A 374 -8.65 -5.40 27.02
CA GLY A 374 -9.55 -4.77 26.06
C GLY A 374 -10.73 -5.67 25.70
N THR A 375 -11.05 -5.77 24.41
CA THR A 375 -12.24 -6.51 23.94
C THR A 375 -11.93 -7.59 22.90
N GLY A 376 -10.66 -7.77 22.54
CA GLY A 376 -10.23 -8.81 21.61
C GLY A 376 -10.33 -10.22 22.19
N GLY A 377 -10.26 -11.21 21.30
CA GLY A 377 -10.30 -12.63 21.58
C GLY A 377 -9.00 -13.34 21.21
N ALA A 378 -8.69 -14.44 21.89
CA ALA A 378 -7.58 -15.31 21.54
C ALA A 378 -8.03 -16.77 21.49
N VAL A 379 -7.65 -17.47 20.43
CA VAL A 379 -7.85 -18.91 20.29
C VAL A 379 -6.49 -19.59 20.18
N ILE A 380 -6.17 -20.46 21.13
CA ILE A 380 -4.91 -21.21 21.19
C ILE A 380 -5.22 -22.70 21.02
N GLY A 381 -4.42 -23.41 20.22
CA GLY A 381 -4.60 -24.83 19.94
C GLY A 381 -4.37 -25.72 21.17
N ARG A 382 -3.12 -26.12 21.44
CA ARG A 382 -2.78 -26.99 22.57
C ARG A 382 -1.70 -26.35 23.45
N VAL A 383 -1.86 -26.44 24.76
CA VAL A 383 -0.81 -26.09 25.75
C VAL A 383 -0.38 -27.37 26.48
N ARG A 384 0.91 -27.72 26.41
CA ARG A 384 1.45 -28.98 26.98
C ARG A 384 1.90 -28.86 28.44
N SER A 385 2.55 -27.77 28.82
CA SER A 385 3.14 -27.64 30.17
C SER A 385 2.31 -26.76 31.08
N HIS A 386 2.25 -25.45 30.81
CA HIS A 386 1.48 -24.53 31.64
C HIS A 386 1.12 -23.26 30.87
N SER A 387 0.13 -22.54 31.41
CA SER A 387 -0.22 -21.20 30.95
C SER A 387 -0.32 -20.22 32.11
N VAL A 388 0.04 -18.97 31.85
CA VAL A 388 -0.22 -17.82 32.72
C VAL A 388 -1.16 -16.88 31.99
N GLU A 389 -2.34 -16.64 32.55
CA GLU A 389 -3.44 -15.97 31.86
C GLU A 389 -3.89 -14.72 32.64
N ARG A 390 -3.71 -13.54 32.06
CA ARG A 390 -4.11 -12.24 32.61
C ARG A 390 -5.09 -11.57 31.68
N ILE A 391 -6.37 -11.93 31.81
CA ILE A 391 -7.42 -11.56 30.85
C ILE A 391 -8.43 -10.61 31.49
N SER A 392 -8.71 -9.50 30.83
CA SER A 392 -9.75 -8.56 31.25
C SER A 392 -11.15 -9.17 31.12
N ARG A 393 -12.15 -8.69 31.88
CA ARG A 393 -13.52 -9.24 31.85
C ARG A 393 -14.21 -9.18 30.49
N ALA A 394 -13.75 -8.31 29.59
CA ALA A 394 -14.36 -8.09 28.28
C ALA A 394 -13.61 -8.79 27.14
N SER A 395 -12.48 -9.44 27.43
CA SER A 395 -11.71 -10.26 26.49
C SER A 395 -12.13 -11.72 26.57
N ASP A 396 -11.97 -12.46 25.48
CA ASP A 396 -12.23 -13.91 25.44
C ASP A 396 -10.93 -14.69 25.18
N LEU A 397 -10.73 -15.79 25.91
CA LEU A 397 -9.60 -16.70 25.69
C LEU A 397 -10.12 -18.13 25.63
N LYS A 398 -9.85 -18.79 24.51
CA LYS A 398 -10.18 -20.18 24.28
C LYS A 398 -8.92 -20.99 24.00
N ILE A 399 -8.57 -21.87 24.93
CA ILE A 399 -7.54 -22.90 24.73
C ILE A 399 -8.24 -24.22 24.39
N LEU A 400 -7.98 -24.79 23.21
CA LEU A 400 -8.71 -25.96 22.73
C LEU A 400 -8.32 -27.24 23.48
N TYR A 401 -7.03 -27.39 23.80
CA TYR A 401 -6.51 -28.55 24.51
C TYR A 401 -5.47 -28.15 25.57
N ARG A 402 -5.53 -28.80 26.73
CA ARG A 402 -4.56 -28.72 27.82
C ARG A 402 -4.19 -30.14 28.20
N ASP A 403 -2.89 -30.43 28.26
CA ASP A 403 -2.38 -31.74 28.68
C ASP A 403 -2.31 -31.88 30.21
#